data_AF-V8NJJ5-F1
#
_entry.id   AF-V8NJJ5-F1
#
_cell.length_a   1.000
_cell.length_b   1.000
_cell.length_c   1.000
_cell.angle_alpha   90.00
_cell.angle_beta   90.00
_cell.angle_gamma   90.00
#
_symmetry.space_group_name_H-M   'P 1'
#
loop_
_entity.id
_entity.type
_entity.pdbx_description
1 polymer ?
#
loop_
_entity_poly.entity_id
_entity_poly.type
_entity_poly.pdbx_seq_one_letter_code
_entity_poly.pdbx_strand_id
1 'polypeptide(L)'
;MVAAAASSQETTQIQTEEIEALSAIYGDEWCTIDEDEKIFYIKISDCSAQLKWTLNLQVILPPEHPTSAPPIYQLNAPLILQKEYAELANHLEEIYVQNLGESILYLWVEKIREVLIEKSQSSESVGPDNKKITEETDVDYEEEFALEYQPLVDCTAIMLNFDMSEKKR
;
A
#
# COMPACT_ATOMS: atom_id res chain seq x y z
N MET A 1 -8.75 -36.01 -14.81
CA MET A 1 -7.70 -35.11 -14.28
C MET A 1 -7.49 -33.93 -15.25
N VAL A 2 -8.57 -33.26 -15.68
CA VAL A 2 -8.53 -32.21 -16.73
C VAL A 2 -8.99 -30.84 -16.20
N ALA A 3 -9.57 -30.78 -14.99
CA ALA A 3 -10.13 -29.56 -14.43
C ALA A 3 -9.08 -28.56 -13.90
N ALA A 4 -7.88 -29.02 -13.52
CA ALA A 4 -6.87 -28.13 -12.94
C ALA A 4 -6.19 -27.23 -13.98
N ALA A 5 -5.97 -27.72 -15.21
CA ALA A 5 -5.27 -26.96 -16.25
C ALA A 5 -6.14 -25.85 -16.88
N ALA A 6 -7.46 -26.07 -16.97
CA ALA A 6 -8.38 -25.07 -17.52
C ALA A 6 -8.49 -23.85 -16.61
N SER A 7 -8.49 -24.04 -15.28
CA SER A 7 -8.59 -22.94 -14.31
C SER A 7 -7.36 -22.02 -14.37
N SER A 8 -6.14 -22.56 -14.45
CA SER A 8 -4.90 -21.76 -14.46
C SER A 8 -4.68 -20.96 -15.75
N GLN A 9 -5.17 -21.43 -16.90
CA GLN A 9 -5.08 -20.67 -18.14
C GLN A 9 -6.05 -19.48 -18.14
N GLU A 10 -7.24 -19.66 -17.55
CA GLU A 10 -8.24 -18.61 -17.41
C GLU A 10 -7.78 -17.52 -16.43
N THR A 11 -7.16 -17.89 -15.29
CA THR A 11 -6.57 -16.90 -14.36
C THR A 11 -5.46 -16.08 -15.00
N THR A 12 -4.58 -16.73 -15.78
CA THR A 12 -3.48 -16.04 -16.47
C THR A 12 -4.00 -15.04 -17.50
N GLN A 13 -5.08 -15.39 -18.21
CA GLN A 13 -5.71 -14.48 -19.16
C GLN A 13 -6.31 -13.27 -18.46
N ILE A 14 -7.07 -13.48 -17.37
CA ILE A 14 -7.66 -12.39 -16.57
C ILE A 14 -6.58 -11.43 -16.05
N GLN A 15 -5.49 -11.96 -15.48
CA GLN A 15 -4.36 -11.13 -15.03
C GLN A 15 -3.78 -10.31 -16.18
N THR A 16 -3.59 -10.94 -17.34
CA THR A 16 -3.02 -10.25 -18.51
C THR A 16 -3.91 -9.12 -18.99
N GLU A 17 -5.22 -9.36 -19.08
CA GLU A 17 -6.21 -8.34 -19.47
C GLU A 17 -6.27 -7.19 -18.45
N GLU A 18 -6.22 -7.49 -17.14
CA GLU A 18 -6.18 -6.48 -16.09
C GLU A 18 -4.93 -5.61 -16.18
N ILE A 19 -3.74 -6.21 -16.33
CA ILE A 19 -2.49 -5.46 -16.45
C ILE A 19 -2.45 -4.64 -17.74
N GLU A 20 -2.90 -5.20 -18.86
CA GLU A 20 -2.97 -4.47 -20.13
C GLU A 20 -3.89 -3.25 -20.00
N ALA A 21 -5.07 -3.43 -19.42
CA ALA A 21 -6.01 -2.34 -19.16
C ALA A 21 -5.39 -1.26 -18.26
N LEU A 22 -4.74 -1.62 -17.15
CA LEU A 22 -4.09 -0.68 -16.24
C LEU A 22 -2.96 0.08 -16.93
N SER A 23 -2.12 -0.62 -17.70
CA SER A 23 -1.04 0.02 -18.46
C SER A 23 -1.58 1.01 -19.49
N ALA A 24 -2.73 0.74 -20.11
CA ALA A 24 -3.37 1.63 -21.07
C ALA A 24 -4.04 2.84 -20.40
N ILE A 25 -4.61 2.66 -19.20
CA ILE A 25 -5.25 3.73 -18.43
C ILE A 25 -4.21 4.70 -17.85
N TYR A 26 -3.17 4.17 -17.23
CA TYR A 26 -2.19 4.97 -16.46
C TYR A 26 -0.93 5.32 -17.25
N GLY A 27 -0.69 4.68 -18.41
CA GLY A 27 0.40 5.03 -19.31
C GLY A 27 1.75 5.09 -18.60
N ASP A 28 2.37 6.27 -18.56
CA ASP A 28 3.67 6.52 -17.94
C ASP A 28 3.70 6.35 -16.42
N GLU A 29 2.55 6.40 -15.73
CA GLU A 29 2.48 6.19 -14.27
C GLU A 29 2.58 4.69 -13.90
N TRP A 30 2.32 3.80 -14.86
CA TRP A 30 2.39 2.35 -14.71
C TRP A 30 3.72 1.81 -15.25
N CYS A 31 4.36 0.93 -14.50
CA CYS A 31 5.62 0.30 -14.86
C CYS A 31 5.59 -1.20 -14.55
N THR A 32 5.88 -2.02 -15.56
CA THR A 32 6.13 -3.45 -15.38
C THR A 32 7.59 -3.64 -14.98
N ILE A 33 7.83 -4.11 -13.75
CA ILE A 33 9.18 -4.38 -13.24
C ILE A 33 9.66 -5.72 -13.78
N ASP A 34 8.82 -6.75 -13.65
CA ASP A 34 9.11 -8.11 -14.09
C ASP A 34 7.83 -8.78 -14.60
N GLU A 35 7.84 -9.19 -15.88
CA GLU A 35 6.70 -9.83 -16.53
C GLU A 35 6.52 -11.30 -16.09
N ASP A 36 7.63 -12.00 -15.82
CA ASP A 36 7.65 -13.41 -15.47
C ASP A 36 7.21 -13.61 -14.02
N GLU A 37 7.77 -12.80 -13.11
CA GLU A 37 7.42 -12.77 -11.68
C GLU A 37 6.15 -11.95 -11.38
N LYS A 38 5.52 -11.38 -12.42
CA LYS A 38 4.30 -10.56 -12.33
C LYS A 38 4.40 -9.44 -11.29
N ILE A 39 5.52 -8.70 -11.36
CA ILE A 39 5.82 -7.57 -10.49
C ILE A 39 5.55 -6.27 -11.24
N PHE A 40 4.68 -5.45 -10.66
CA PHE A 40 4.27 -4.19 -11.24
C PHE A 40 4.39 -3.05 -10.23
N TYR A 41 4.51 -1.85 -10.76
CA TYR A 41 4.67 -0.63 -9.99
C TYR A 41 3.77 0.45 -10.58
N ILE A 42 3.05 1.15 -9.72
CA ILE A 42 2.28 2.32 -10.10
C ILE A 42 2.55 3.47 -9.15
N LYS A 43 2.78 4.65 -9.72
CA LYS A 43 2.89 5.90 -8.98
C LYS A 43 1.53 6.60 -8.99
N ILE A 44 1.03 6.94 -7.81
CA ILE A 44 -0.28 7.56 -7.61
C ILE A 44 -0.07 8.91 -6.93
N SER A 45 -0.72 9.95 -7.45
CA SER A 45 -0.59 11.31 -6.93
C SER A 45 -1.96 11.98 -6.78
N ASP A 46 -2.01 13.03 -5.94
CA ASP A 46 -3.23 13.74 -5.56
C ASP A 46 -3.85 14.63 -6.65
N CYS A 47 -3.32 14.63 -7.88
CA CYS A 47 -3.75 15.50 -9.00
C CYS A 47 -3.82 17.01 -8.68
N SER A 48 -3.31 17.46 -7.53
CA SER A 48 -3.18 18.87 -7.18
C SER A 48 -2.12 19.53 -8.05
N ALA A 49 -2.25 20.84 -8.27
CA ALA A 49 -1.28 21.62 -9.03
C ALA A 49 0.16 21.54 -8.46
N GLN A 50 0.30 21.18 -7.19
CA GLN A 50 1.59 21.04 -6.52
C GLN A 50 2.08 19.60 -6.37
N LEU A 51 1.29 18.59 -6.76
CA LEU A 51 1.61 17.15 -6.59
C LEU A 51 2.12 16.85 -5.17
N LYS A 52 1.42 17.41 -4.17
CA LYS A 52 1.92 17.45 -2.81
C LYS A 52 1.95 16.06 -2.19
N TRP A 53 1.07 15.16 -2.61
CA TRP A 53 0.96 13.84 -2.03
C TRP A 53 1.17 12.79 -3.11
N THR A 54 2.17 11.94 -2.88
CA THR A 54 2.52 10.86 -3.79
C THR A 54 2.65 9.58 -3.00
N LEU A 55 2.04 8.51 -3.52
CA LEU A 55 2.17 7.16 -3.04
C LEU A 55 2.58 6.26 -4.19
N ASN A 56 3.51 5.36 -3.93
CA ASN A 56 3.91 4.33 -4.85
C ASN A 56 3.36 3.00 -4.37
N LEU A 57 2.63 2.31 -5.23
CA LEU A 57 2.09 0.98 -5.00
C LEU A 57 2.87 0.01 -5.87
N GLN A 58 3.59 -0.91 -5.23
CA GLN A 58 4.17 -2.07 -5.89
C GLN A 58 3.26 -3.27 -5.62
N VAL A 59 2.95 -4.04 -6.65
CA VAL A 59 2.13 -5.24 -6.56
C VAL A 59 2.84 -6.42 -7.20
N ILE A 60 2.65 -7.58 -6.60
CA ILE A 60 3.11 -8.87 -7.09
C ILE A 60 1.87 -9.75 -7.19
N LEU A 61 1.57 -10.24 -8.39
CA LEU A 61 0.42 -11.10 -8.62
C LEU A 61 0.82 -12.57 -8.50
N PRO A 62 0.40 -13.29 -7.45
CA PRO A 62 0.63 -14.72 -7.39
C PRO A 62 -0.17 -15.45 -8.49
N PRO A 63 0.25 -16.67 -8.89
CA PRO A 63 -0.46 -17.44 -9.92
C PRO A 63 -1.93 -17.74 -9.56
N GLU A 64 -2.24 -17.78 -8.27
CA GLU A 64 -3.57 -18.02 -7.72
C GLU A 64 -4.48 -16.78 -7.70
N HIS A 65 -3.97 -15.59 -8.03
CA HIS A 65 -4.77 -14.37 -8.17
C HIS A 65 -5.50 -14.34 -9.52
N PRO A 66 -6.73 -13.81 -9.64
CA PRO A 66 -7.61 -13.29 -8.58
C PRO A 66 -8.44 -14.33 -7.83
N THR A 67 -8.33 -15.61 -8.20
CA THR A 67 -9.27 -16.65 -7.79
C THR A 67 -9.20 -17.05 -6.31
N SER A 68 -7.99 -17.26 -5.77
CA SER A 68 -7.82 -17.84 -4.43
C SER A 68 -6.73 -17.17 -3.58
N ALA A 69 -5.99 -16.22 -4.13
CA ALA A 69 -4.98 -15.46 -3.40
C ALA A 69 -5.09 -13.94 -3.67
N PRO A 70 -4.86 -13.10 -2.65
CA PRO A 70 -4.79 -11.66 -2.84
C PRO A 70 -3.49 -11.27 -3.57
N PRO A 71 -3.46 -10.11 -4.25
CA PRO A 71 -2.20 -9.50 -4.66
C PRO A 71 -1.32 -9.22 -3.44
N ILE A 72 -0.02 -9.49 -3.54
CA ILE A 72 0.94 -9.04 -2.54
C ILE A 72 1.30 -7.60 -2.88
N TYR A 73 1.19 -6.70 -1.91
CA TYR A 73 1.42 -5.28 -2.17
C TYR A 73 2.43 -4.66 -1.20
N GLN A 74 3.09 -3.60 -1.66
CA GLN A 74 3.94 -2.75 -0.86
C GLN A 74 3.64 -1.29 -1.16
N LEU A 75 3.35 -0.52 -0.12
CA LEU A 75 3.02 0.90 -0.21
C LEU A 75 4.24 1.73 0.23
N ASN A 76 4.66 2.69 -0.61
CA ASN A 76 5.74 3.62 -0.30
C ASN A 76 5.30 5.07 -0.54
N ALA A 77 5.13 5.83 0.53
CA ALA A 77 4.60 7.18 0.58
C ALA A 77 5.33 7.96 1.68
N PRO A 78 6.44 8.64 1.35
CA PRO A 78 7.27 9.33 2.34
C PRO A 78 6.56 10.49 3.05
N LEU A 79 5.41 10.92 2.54
CA LEU A 79 4.65 12.05 3.05
C LEU A 79 3.46 11.62 3.93
N ILE A 80 3.06 10.35 3.89
CA ILE A 80 1.90 9.82 4.62
C ILE A 80 2.35 9.27 5.98
N LEU A 81 1.63 9.61 7.04
CA LEU A 81 1.94 9.14 8.39
C LEU A 81 1.61 7.65 8.56
N GLN A 82 2.32 6.98 9.47
CA GLN A 82 2.15 5.54 9.71
C GLN A 82 0.71 5.14 10.09
N LYS A 83 -0.02 6.00 10.82
CA LYS A 83 -1.43 5.76 11.16
C LYS A 83 -2.30 5.70 9.90
N GLU A 84 -2.11 6.64 9.00
CA GLU A 84 -2.87 6.74 7.76
C GLU A 84 -2.55 5.57 6.82
N TYR A 85 -1.31 5.08 6.89
CA TYR A 85 -0.88 3.86 6.22
C TYR A 85 -1.69 2.64 6.66
N ALA A 86 -1.92 2.48 7.96
CA ALA A 86 -2.74 1.39 8.48
C ALA A 86 -4.19 1.52 8.01
N GLU A 87 -4.74 2.74 8.02
CA GLU A 87 -6.09 3.00 7.51
C GLU A 87 -6.19 2.69 6.01
N LEU A 88 -5.19 3.06 5.21
CA LEU A 88 -5.13 2.75 3.79
C LEU A 88 -5.05 1.25 3.54
N ALA A 89 -4.15 0.54 4.25
CA ALA A 89 -4.03 -0.91 4.15
C ALA A 89 -5.35 -1.62 4.48
N ASN A 90 -6.05 -1.19 5.54
CA ASN A 90 -7.36 -1.71 5.90
C ASN A 90 -8.38 -1.54 4.76
N HIS A 91 -8.40 -0.38 4.10
CA HIS A 91 -9.29 -0.16 2.94
C HIS A 91 -8.95 -1.07 1.76
N LEU A 92 -7.66 -1.30 1.48
CA LEU A 92 -7.25 -2.22 0.40
C LEU A 92 -7.66 -3.66 0.70
N GLU A 93 -7.48 -4.11 1.94
CA GLU A 93 -7.93 -5.42 2.39
C GLU A 93 -9.45 -5.56 2.34
N GLU A 94 -10.19 -4.52 2.73
CA GLU A 94 -11.66 -4.52 2.64
C GLU A 94 -12.13 -4.65 1.19
N ILE A 95 -11.51 -3.92 0.25
CA ILE A 95 -11.78 -4.04 -1.19
C ILE A 95 -11.55 -5.47 -1.65
N TYR A 96 -10.45 -6.10 -1.24
CA TYR A 96 -10.17 -7.50 -1.61
C TYR A 96 -11.26 -8.44 -1.10
N VAL A 97 -11.65 -8.34 0.18
CA VAL A 97 -12.67 -9.21 0.78
C VAL A 97 -14.04 -9.01 0.12
N GLN A 98 -14.37 -7.79 -0.30
CA GLN A 98 -15.63 -7.50 -0.98
C GLN A 98 -15.67 -7.98 -2.43
N ASN A 99 -14.52 -8.12 -3.09
CA ASN A 99 -14.39 -8.41 -4.51
C ASN A 99 -13.54 -9.68 -4.75
N LEU A 100 -13.76 -10.73 -3.94
CA LEU A 100 -13.02 -11.99 -4.06
C LEU A 100 -13.27 -12.65 -5.41
N GLY A 101 -12.19 -13.02 -6.11
CA GLY A 101 -12.27 -13.61 -7.44
C GLY A 101 -12.29 -12.59 -8.58
N GLU A 102 -12.30 -11.29 -8.28
CA GLU A 102 -12.32 -10.21 -9.28
C GLU A 102 -11.00 -9.43 -9.34
N SER A 103 -10.84 -8.69 -10.43
CA SER A 103 -9.74 -7.75 -10.66
C SER A 103 -9.93 -6.48 -9.81
N ILE A 104 -9.05 -6.30 -8.83
CA ILE A 104 -9.18 -5.25 -7.80
C ILE A 104 -8.12 -4.16 -7.90
N LEU A 105 -7.11 -4.29 -8.77
CA LEU A 105 -5.98 -3.37 -8.80
C LEU A 105 -6.42 -1.95 -9.16
N TYR A 106 -7.36 -1.80 -10.10
CA TYR A 106 -7.94 -0.50 -10.44
C TYR A 106 -8.64 0.12 -9.22
N LEU A 107 -9.43 -0.66 -8.47
CA LEU A 107 -10.13 -0.20 -7.28
C LEU A 107 -9.16 0.26 -6.19
N TRP A 108 -8.06 -0.48 -6.00
CA TRP A 108 -6.98 -0.08 -5.09
C TRP A 108 -6.37 1.26 -5.48
N VAL A 109 -6.03 1.44 -6.76
CA VAL A 109 -5.46 2.70 -7.26
C VAL A 109 -6.42 3.86 -7.03
N GLU A 110 -7.69 3.70 -7.36
CA GLU A 110 -8.70 4.73 -7.17
C GLU A 110 -8.95 5.03 -5.69
N LYS A 111 -8.95 4.00 -4.83
CA LYS A 111 -9.10 4.19 -3.38
C LYS A 111 -7.93 4.97 -2.78
N ILE A 112 -6.71 4.65 -3.21
CA ILE A 112 -5.51 5.40 -2.81
C ILE A 112 -5.64 6.85 -3.28
N ARG A 113 -6.01 7.07 -4.54
CA ARG A 113 -6.19 8.42 -5.12
C ARG A 113 -7.21 9.24 -4.33
N GLU A 114 -8.35 8.65 -3.97
CA GLU A 114 -9.38 9.27 -3.14
C GLU A 114 -8.80 9.75 -1.80
N VAL A 115 -8.08 8.87 -1.10
CA VAL A 115 -7.44 9.21 0.19
C VAL A 115 -6.42 10.33 0.02
N LEU A 116 -5.58 10.29 -1.03
CA LEU A 116 -4.60 11.34 -1.30
C LEU A 116 -5.27 12.71 -1.53
N ILE A 117 -6.38 12.75 -2.28
CA ILE A 117 -7.13 13.98 -2.54
C ILE A 117 -7.74 14.54 -1.25
N GLU A 118 -8.36 13.69 -0.43
CA GLU A 118 -8.95 14.11 0.86
C GLU A 118 -7.90 14.73 1.80
N LYS A 119 -6.68 14.17 1.80
CA LYS A 119 -5.54 14.70 2.58
C LYS A 119 -5.06 16.05 2.07
N SER A 120 -5.05 16.22 0.75
CA SER A 120 -4.68 17.47 0.10
C SER A 120 -5.61 18.60 0.51
N GLN A 121 -6.91 18.35 0.41
CA GLN A 121 -7.96 19.30 0.78
C GLN A 121 -7.94 19.65 2.27
N SER A 122 -7.76 18.64 3.14
CA SER A 122 -7.65 18.85 4.59
C SER A 122 -6.42 19.69 4.97
N SER A 123 -5.35 19.61 4.17
CA SER A 123 -4.10 20.34 4.42
C SER A 123 -4.10 21.77 3.89
N GLU A 124 -4.93 22.10 2.89
CA GLU A 124 -5.05 23.45 2.32
C GLU A 124 -6.05 24.35 3.07
N SER A 125 -6.92 23.76 3.92
CA SER A 125 -7.98 24.49 4.65
C SER A 125 -7.50 25.33 5.85
N VAL A 126 -6.19 25.37 6.17
CA VAL A 126 -5.68 26.22 7.25
C VAL A 126 -5.40 27.63 6.74
N GLY A 127 -6.47 28.41 6.55
CA GLY A 127 -6.40 29.87 6.63
C GLY A 127 -6.20 30.31 8.09
N PRO A 128 -5.47 31.40 8.38
CA PRO A 128 -5.17 31.80 9.75
C PRO A 128 -6.34 32.61 10.33
N ASP A 129 -7.01 32.07 11.35
CA ASP A 129 -7.61 32.70 12.57
C ASP A 129 -8.64 31.66 13.14
N ASN A 130 -8.62 31.22 14.40
CA ASN A 130 -9.06 31.99 15.56
C ASN A 130 -8.54 31.34 16.86
N LYS A 131 -8.04 32.17 17.77
CA LYS A 131 -7.75 31.84 19.17
C LYS A 131 -9.06 31.48 19.90
N LYS A 132 -9.12 30.33 20.59
CA LYS A 132 -9.97 30.17 21.79
C LYS A 132 -9.27 29.29 22.82
N ILE A 133 -8.61 29.98 23.75
CA ILE A 133 -8.34 29.54 25.12
C ILE A 133 -9.67 29.16 25.77
N THR A 134 -9.81 27.99 26.40
CA THR A 134 -10.39 27.85 27.77
C THR A 134 -10.14 26.45 28.36
N GLU A 135 -9.55 26.45 29.56
CA GLU A 135 -9.81 25.58 30.72
C GLU A 135 -9.40 24.08 30.70
N GLU A 136 -8.23 23.88 31.32
CA GLU A 136 -7.85 22.91 32.35
C GLU A 136 -8.63 21.60 32.57
N THR A 137 -7.88 20.48 32.55
CA THR A 137 -7.97 19.46 33.60
C THR A 137 -6.60 18.84 33.82
N ASP A 138 -6.10 19.08 35.02
CA ASP A 138 -4.97 18.44 35.69
C ASP A 138 -5.21 16.93 35.82
N VAL A 139 -4.29 16.12 35.29
CA VAL A 139 -4.05 14.75 35.75
C VAL A 139 -2.55 14.49 35.72
N ASP A 140 -1.96 14.61 36.90
CA ASP A 140 -0.71 14.03 37.36
C ASP A 140 -0.53 12.60 36.82
N TYR A 141 0.46 12.42 35.94
CA TYR A 141 1.01 11.11 35.59
C TYR A 141 2.54 11.23 35.60
N GLU A 142 3.10 11.12 36.80
CA GLU A 142 4.49 10.73 37.02
C GLU A 142 4.66 9.28 36.56
N GLU A 143 5.22 9.04 35.37
CA GLU A 143 6.06 7.86 35.16
C GLU A 143 7.16 8.13 34.13
N GLU A 144 8.34 8.33 34.70
CA GLU A 144 9.69 8.31 34.14
C GLU A 144 9.88 7.27 33.02
N PHE A 145 9.96 7.73 31.76
CA PHE A 145 10.59 6.94 30.70
C PHE A 145 11.56 7.80 29.90
N ALA A 146 12.74 7.98 30.48
CA ALA A 146 13.91 8.41 29.72
C ALA A 146 14.32 7.27 28.77
N LEU A 147 13.96 7.36 27.49
CA LEU A 147 14.74 6.74 26.43
C LEU A 147 15.38 7.82 25.57
N GLU A 148 16.67 7.94 25.80
CA GLU A 148 17.67 8.68 25.04
C GLU A 148 17.55 8.31 23.55
N TYR A 149 17.02 9.24 22.75
CA TYR A 149 16.90 9.10 21.31
C TYR A 149 18.29 9.26 20.70
N GLN A 150 18.98 8.16 20.40
CA GLN A 150 20.12 8.21 19.48
C GLN A 150 19.62 8.15 18.02
N PRO A 151 20.07 9.06 17.15
CA PRO A 151 19.68 9.05 15.74
C PRO A 151 20.27 7.81 15.09
N LEU A 152 19.42 6.93 14.56
CA LEU A 152 19.88 5.81 13.73
C LEU A 152 20.36 6.37 12.38
N VAL A 153 21.68 6.50 12.30
CA VAL A 153 22.45 6.73 11.08
C VAL A 153 22.59 5.40 10.34
N ASP A 154 22.23 5.47 9.06
CA ASP A 154 22.80 4.73 7.94
C ASP A 154 22.50 3.22 7.77
N CYS A 155 21.92 2.95 6.60
CA CYS A 155 21.89 1.72 5.83
C CYS A 155 22.85 0.60 6.27
N THR A 156 22.33 -0.56 6.67
CA THR A 156 23.04 -1.82 6.44
C THR A 156 22.09 -3.03 6.34
N ALA A 157 22.18 -3.69 5.19
CA ALA A 157 21.79 -5.06 4.85
C ALA A 157 21.09 -5.91 5.94
N ILE A 158 19.85 -6.31 5.67
CA ILE A 158 19.24 -7.47 6.34
C ILE A 158 19.90 -8.72 5.75
N MET A 159 20.91 -9.24 6.45
CA MET A 159 21.37 -10.61 6.24
C MET A 159 20.29 -11.58 6.73
N LEU A 160 19.73 -12.36 5.80
CA LEU A 160 18.85 -13.48 6.09
C LEU A 160 19.65 -14.59 6.80
N ASN A 161 19.49 -14.72 8.12
CA ASN A 161 19.96 -15.89 8.85
C ASN A 161 18.94 -17.02 8.69
N PHE A 162 19.21 -17.91 7.74
CA PHE A 162 18.59 -19.21 7.62
C PHE A 162 19.18 -20.13 8.69
N ASP A 163 18.48 -20.35 9.80
CA ASP A 163 18.88 -21.34 10.79
C ASP A 163 18.28 -22.71 10.45
N MET A 164 19.12 -23.57 9.87
CA MET A 164 18.90 -25.01 9.80
C MET A 164 19.63 -25.69 10.97
N SER A 165 18.94 -25.93 12.07
CA SER A 165 19.10 -27.09 12.97
C SER A 165 18.02 -27.01 14.05
N GLU A 166 17.28 -28.06 14.38
CA GLU A 166 17.84 -29.17 15.12
C GLU A 166 17.23 -30.52 14.75
N LYS A 167 18.15 -31.43 14.46
CA LYS A 167 18.02 -32.87 14.58
C LYS A 167 18.28 -33.23 16.05
N LYS A 168 17.61 -34.29 16.53
CA LYS A 168 17.96 -35.22 17.65
C LYS A 168 16.90 -35.17 18.78
N ARG A 169 16.31 -36.28 19.21
CA ARG A 169 16.91 -37.60 19.44
C ARG A 169 15.89 -38.72 19.31
#